data_AF-A0A847K7C8-F1
#
_entry.id   AF-A0A847K7C8-F1
#
_cell.length_a   1.000
_cell.length_b   1.000
_cell.length_c   1.000
_cell.angle_alpha   90.00
_cell.angle_beta   90.00
_cell.angle_gamma   90.00
#
_symmetry.space_group_name_H-M   'P 1'
#
loop_
_entity.id
_entity.type
_entity.pdbx_description
1 polymer ?
#
loop_
_entity_poly.entity_id
_entity_poly.type
_entity_poly.pdbx_seq_one_letter_code
_entity_poly.pdbx_strand_id
1 'polypeptide(L)'
;MPARGESKVIQFSEAEARRLIRFYEQAEREILDRLNRALLRGNKTEYLAGMKKNIEAILQQLREGNRTWCSEAIPRVYSQGIYGADAMLKEAGVAVKAGFGAIHQQAAQLLAENAFQRFEDVVQVIGRQVNDIYRELALENVRGTVVGYDTWKQTANRFREQLAERGVTGFKDRTGKM
;
A
#
# COMPACT_ATOMS: atom_id res chain seq x y z
N MET A 1 37.73 -15.29 23.77
CA MET A 1 36.75 -14.88 22.74
C MET A 1 36.28 -16.11 21.99
N PRO A 2 34.95 -16.30 21.83
CA PRO A 2 34.40 -16.90 20.63
C PRO A 2 33.50 -15.91 19.89
N ALA A 3 33.50 -16.00 18.56
CA ALA A 3 32.82 -15.11 17.64
C ALA A 3 31.31 -15.12 17.85
N ARG A 4 30.70 -13.92 17.90
CA ARG A 4 29.26 -13.70 17.93
C ARG A 4 28.65 -14.39 16.71
N GLY A 5 27.83 -15.41 16.93
CA GLY A 5 27.03 -16.00 15.87
C GLY A 5 26.17 -14.91 15.22
N GLU A 6 26.31 -14.73 13.92
CA GLU A 6 25.39 -13.93 13.13
C GLU A 6 24.02 -14.58 13.25
N SER A 7 23.14 -14.02 14.09
CA SER A 7 21.73 -14.39 14.10
C SER A 7 21.19 -14.11 12.71
N LYS A 8 21.00 -15.17 11.92
CA LYS A 8 20.36 -15.11 10.62
C LYS A 8 18.91 -14.67 10.84
N VAL A 9 18.67 -13.36 10.78
CA VAL A 9 17.34 -12.77 10.95
C VAL A 9 16.43 -13.45 9.94
N ILE A 10 15.39 -14.15 10.41
CA ILE A 10 14.41 -14.77 9.51
C ILE A 10 13.61 -13.63 8.89
N GLN A 11 13.70 -13.50 7.56
CA GLN A 11 13.04 -12.47 6.77
C GLN A 11 11.95 -13.07 5.90
N PHE A 12 11.05 -12.23 5.37
CA PHE A 12 10.16 -12.64 4.28
C PHE A 12 10.99 -13.22 3.14
N SER A 13 10.44 -14.21 2.42
CA SER A 13 11.11 -14.63 1.20
C SER A 13 11.14 -13.44 0.24
N GLU A 14 12.21 -13.31 -0.52
CA GLU A 14 12.28 -12.25 -1.52
C GLU A 14 11.09 -12.31 -2.50
N ALA A 15 10.56 -13.50 -2.76
CA ALA A 15 9.38 -13.69 -3.60
C ALA A 15 8.12 -13.03 -3.00
N GLU A 16 7.90 -13.14 -1.69
CA GLU A 16 6.75 -12.54 -1.00
C GLU A 16 6.88 -11.03 -0.88
N ALA A 17 8.07 -10.54 -0.52
CA ALA A 17 8.34 -9.11 -0.49
C ALA A 17 8.13 -8.50 -1.89
N ARG A 18 8.68 -9.13 -2.93
CA ARG A 18 8.47 -8.70 -4.33
C ARG A 18 7.00 -8.79 -4.77
N ARG A 19 6.25 -9.78 -4.29
CA ARG A 19 4.82 -9.91 -4.63
C ARG A 19 4.02 -8.74 -4.05
N LEU A 20 4.27 -8.39 -2.78
CA LEU A 20 3.60 -7.25 -2.13
C LEU A 20 3.98 -5.93 -2.81
N ILE A 21 5.27 -5.72 -3.09
CA ILE A 21 5.76 -4.52 -3.80
C ILE A 21 5.07 -4.38 -5.15
N ARG A 22 5.11 -5.43 -6.00
CA ARG A 22 4.47 -5.38 -7.32
C ARG A 22 2.97 -5.13 -7.25
N PHE A 23 2.30 -5.67 -6.23
CA PHE A 23 0.87 -5.47 -6.03
C PHE A 23 0.54 -3.99 -5.77
N TYR A 24 1.33 -3.33 -4.91
CA TYR A 24 1.21 -1.90 -4.64
C TYR A 24 1.60 -1.03 -5.85
N GLU A 25 2.71 -1.34 -6.53
CA GLU A 25 3.15 -0.63 -7.74
C GLU A 25 2.10 -0.70 -8.87
N GLN A 26 1.45 -1.87 -9.04
CA GLN A 26 0.41 -2.05 -10.02
C GLN A 26 -0.83 -1.22 -9.68
N ALA A 27 -1.27 -1.26 -8.42
CA ALA A 27 -2.42 -0.48 -7.97
C ALA A 27 -2.15 1.03 -8.10
N GLU A 28 -0.96 1.50 -7.70
CA GLU A 28 -0.51 2.87 -7.90
C GLU A 28 -0.60 3.27 -9.38
N ARG A 29 0.01 2.48 -10.28
CA ARG A 29 0.02 2.77 -11.72
C ARG A 29 -1.39 2.88 -12.29
N GLU A 30 -2.30 2.02 -11.85
CA GLU A 30 -3.67 1.98 -12.36
C GLU A 30 -4.51 3.15 -11.82
N ILE A 31 -4.36 3.51 -10.54
CA ILE A 31 -4.97 4.71 -9.95
C ILE A 31 -4.47 5.96 -10.69
N LEU A 32 -3.16 6.03 -10.96
CA LEU A 32 -2.55 7.14 -11.70
C LEU A 32 -3.07 7.24 -13.14
N ASP A 33 -3.16 6.13 -13.88
CA ASP A 33 -3.71 6.13 -15.25
C ASP A 33 -5.16 6.63 -15.28
N ARG A 34 -5.97 6.16 -14.34
CA ARG A 34 -7.37 6.55 -14.19
C ARG A 34 -7.50 8.03 -13.85
N LEU A 35 -6.71 8.53 -12.91
CA LEU A 35 -6.71 9.96 -12.57
C LEU A 35 -6.24 10.82 -13.75
N ASN A 36 -5.16 10.45 -14.44
CA ASN A 36 -4.70 11.18 -15.63
C ASN A 36 -5.77 11.23 -16.74
N ARG A 37 -6.49 10.13 -16.99
CA ARG A 37 -7.59 10.09 -17.98
C ARG A 37 -8.77 10.95 -17.55
N ALA A 38 -9.12 10.97 -16.27
CA ALA A 38 -10.15 11.86 -15.72
C ALA A 38 -9.77 13.33 -15.91
N LEU A 39 -8.53 13.68 -15.64
CA LEU A 39 -7.99 15.04 -15.77
C LEU A 39 -7.96 15.51 -17.24
N LEU A 40 -7.61 14.63 -18.19
CA LEU A 40 -7.54 14.98 -19.61
C LEU A 40 -8.91 15.16 -20.30
N ARG A 41 -9.96 14.53 -19.78
CA ARG A 41 -11.27 14.51 -20.47
C ARG A 41 -12.22 15.64 -20.11
N GLY A 42 -11.87 16.48 -19.13
CA GLY A 42 -12.56 17.73 -18.84
C GLY A 42 -14.05 17.56 -18.50
N ASN A 43 -14.39 17.76 -17.23
CA ASN A 43 -15.74 18.15 -16.80
C ASN A 43 -16.95 17.25 -17.14
N LYS A 44 -16.77 16.02 -17.65
CA LYS A 44 -17.90 15.10 -17.78
C LYS A 44 -18.17 14.45 -16.43
N THR A 45 -19.10 15.00 -15.66
CA THR A 45 -19.48 14.55 -14.30
C THR A 45 -19.77 13.04 -14.23
N GLU A 46 -20.46 12.49 -15.23
CA GLU A 46 -20.73 11.04 -15.36
C GLU A 46 -19.44 10.22 -15.56
N TYR A 47 -18.51 10.73 -16.37
CA TYR A 47 -17.21 10.09 -16.59
C TYR A 47 -16.34 10.13 -15.33
N LEU A 48 -16.37 11.25 -14.61
CA LEU A 48 -15.70 11.42 -13.32
C LEU A 48 -16.23 10.43 -12.28
N ALA A 49 -17.57 10.28 -12.17
CA ALA A 49 -18.19 9.31 -11.27
C ALA A 49 -17.80 7.86 -11.59
N GLY A 50 -17.81 7.48 -12.88
CA GLY A 50 -17.36 6.16 -13.31
C GLY A 50 -15.89 5.90 -12.96
N MET A 51 -15.03 6.90 -13.15
CA MET A 51 -13.61 6.79 -12.81
C MET A 51 -13.38 6.69 -11.29
N LYS A 52 -14.16 7.40 -10.49
CA LYS A 52 -14.12 7.31 -9.02
C LYS A 52 -14.43 5.89 -8.55
N LYS A 53 -15.53 5.31 -9.06
CA LYS A 53 -15.95 3.94 -8.76
C LYS A 53 -14.87 2.91 -9.12
N ASN A 54 -14.20 3.12 -10.25
CA ASN A 54 -13.07 2.29 -10.65
C ASN A 54 -11.93 2.37 -9.61
N ILE A 55 -11.51 3.57 -9.21
CA ILE A 55 -10.45 3.75 -8.21
C ILE A 55 -10.84 3.11 -6.86
N GLU A 56 -12.09 3.28 -6.43
CA GLU A 56 -12.61 2.63 -5.22
C GLU A 56 -12.49 1.10 -5.30
N ALA A 57 -12.70 0.50 -6.47
CA ALA A 57 -12.51 -0.94 -6.67
C ALA A 57 -11.03 -1.37 -6.54
N ILE A 58 -10.07 -0.57 -7.01
CA ILE A 58 -8.63 -0.86 -6.80
C ILE A 58 -8.29 -0.78 -5.31
N LEU A 59 -8.79 0.26 -4.62
CA LEU A 59 -8.56 0.41 -3.19
C LEU A 59 -9.15 -0.77 -2.41
N GLN A 60 -10.31 -1.28 -2.82
CA GLN A 60 -10.91 -2.47 -2.24
C GLN A 60 -10.05 -3.73 -2.46
N GLN A 61 -9.54 -3.93 -3.69
CA GLN A 61 -8.63 -5.03 -3.99
C GLN A 61 -7.36 -4.95 -3.15
N LEU A 62 -6.79 -3.75 -2.95
CA LEU A 62 -5.63 -3.55 -2.07
C LEU A 62 -5.93 -4.01 -0.65
N ARG A 63 -7.08 -3.62 -0.07
CA ARG A 63 -7.47 -4.05 1.28
C ARG A 63 -7.57 -5.56 1.41
N GLU A 64 -8.18 -6.21 0.43
CA GLU A 64 -8.33 -7.67 0.40
C GLU A 64 -6.96 -8.35 0.31
N GLY A 65 -6.10 -7.90 -0.60
CA GLY A 65 -4.73 -8.42 -0.73
C GLY A 65 -3.89 -8.22 0.53
N ASN A 66 -4.03 -7.07 1.20
CA ASN A 66 -3.35 -6.79 2.47
C ASN A 66 -3.81 -7.73 3.58
N ARG A 67 -5.12 -7.98 3.67
CA ARG A 67 -5.68 -8.93 4.64
C ARG A 67 -5.09 -10.32 4.44
N THR A 68 -5.11 -10.83 3.21
CA THR A 68 -4.54 -12.13 2.86
C THR A 68 -3.05 -12.19 3.20
N TRP A 69 -2.27 -11.20 2.77
CA TRP A 69 -0.83 -11.19 3.02
C TRP A 69 -0.51 -11.15 4.51
N CYS A 70 -1.19 -10.30 5.29
CA CYS A 70 -1.00 -10.21 6.73
C CYS A 70 -1.41 -11.51 7.45
N SER A 71 -2.50 -12.17 7.05
CA SER A 71 -2.94 -13.43 7.68
C SER A 71 -2.07 -14.63 7.34
N GLU A 72 -1.31 -14.58 6.24
CA GLU A 72 -0.53 -15.72 5.76
C GLU A 72 0.98 -15.53 6.01
N ALA A 73 1.55 -14.44 5.50
CA ALA A 73 3.00 -14.27 5.45
C ALA A 73 3.60 -13.99 6.84
N ILE A 74 2.96 -13.13 7.65
CA ILE A 74 3.46 -12.74 8.97
C ILE A 74 3.46 -13.93 9.93
N PRO A 75 2.34 -14.67 10.13
CA PRO A 75 2.34 -15.84 11.01
C PRO A 75 3.34 -16.92 10.56
N ARG A 76 3.50 -17.11 9.25
CA ARG A 76 4.44 -18.09 8.69
C ARG A 76 5.90 -17.72 9.00
N VAL A 77 6.33 -16.50 8.69
CA VAL A 77 7.69 -16.02 8.99
C VAL A 77 7.96 -16.03 10.50
N TYR A 78 6.99 -15.60 11.30
CA TYR A 78 7.10 -15.61 12.75
C TYR A 78 7.29 -17.04 13.29
N SER A 79 6.46 -17.99 12.85
CA SER A 79 6.57 -19.40 13.25
C SER A 79 7.90 -20.01 12.81
N GLN A 80 8.38 -19.69 11.61
CA GLN A 80 9.71 -20.12 11.15
C GLN A 80 10.82 -19.56 12.04
N GLY A 81 10.72 -18.29 12.45
CA GLY A 81 11.65 -17.66 13.40
C GLY A 81 11.70 -18.39 14.74
N ILE A 82 10.53 -18.77 15.27
CA ILE A 82 10.42 -19.54 16.50
C ILE A 82 11.03 -20.93 16.39
N TYR A 83 10.72 -21.69 15.34
CA TYR A 83 11.34 -23.00 15.14
C TYR A 83 12.86 -22.93 14.98
N GLY A 84 13.37 -21.89 14.31
CA GLY A 84 14.81 -21.63 14.22
C GLY A 84 15.43 -21.34 15.58
N ALA A 85 14.80 -20.49 16.39
CA ALA A 85 15.26 -20.17 17.73
C ALA A 85 15.23 -21.40 18.66
N ASP A 86 14.16 -22.20 18.62
CA ASP A 86 14.05 -23.43 19.41
C ASP A 86 15.13 -24.46 19.05
N ALA A 87 15.46 -24.60 17.75
CA ALA A 87 16.55 -25.46 17.30
C ALA A 87 17.90 -24.99 17.87
N MET A 88 18.19 -23.69 17.81
CA MET A 88 19.42 -23.11 18.36
C MET A 88 19.50 -23.27 19.89
N LEU A 89 18.39 -23.09 20.60
CA LEU A 89 18.32 -23.29 22.05
C LEU A 89 18.54 -24.75 22.43
N LYS A 90 17.97 -25.69 21.67
CA LYS A 90 18.17 -27.12 21.87
C LYS A 90 19.62 -27.53 21.64
N GLU A 91 20.26 -27.03 20.58
CA GLU A 91 21.70 -27.22 20.33
C GLU A 91 22.57 -26.66 21.46
N ALA A 92 22.15 -25.55 22.08
CA ALA A 92 22.79 -24.96 23.25
C ALA A 92 22.45 -25.65 24.58
N GLY A 93 21.66 -26.74 24.58
CA GLY A 93 21.27 -27.49 25.77
C GLY A 93 20.20 -26.82 26.64
N VAL A 94 19.48 -25.82 26.11
CA VAL A 94 18.41 -25.09 26.81
C VAL A 94 17.05 -25.69 26.44
N ALA A 95 16.27 -26.10 27.45
CA ALA A 95 14.91 -26.63 27.25
C ALA A 95 13.85 -25.52 27.35
N VAL A 96 13.01 -25.37 26.32
CA VAL A 96 11.89 -24.41 26.27
C VAL A 96 10.58 -25.09 26.74
N LYS A 97 9.74 -24.40 27.53
CA LYS A 97 8.50 -24.95 28.10
C LYS A 97 7.30 -24.92 27.12
N ALA A 98 6.39 -25.89 27.26
CA ALA A 98 5.23 -26.13 26.39
C ALA A 98 4.17 -25.00 26.29
N GLY A 99 4.14 -24.03 27.22
CA GLY A 99 3.22 -22.87 27.17
C GLY A 99 3.60 -21.79 26.14
N PHE A 100 4.77 -21.94 25.52
CA PHE A 100 5.33 -21.00 24.55
C PHE A 100 4.48 -20.91 23.27
N GLY A 101 4.05 -22.05 22.71
CA GLY A 101 3.38 -22.10 21.41
C GLY A 101 2.10 -21.25 21.31
N ALA A 102 1.25 -21.27 22.35
CA ALA A 102 0.03 -20.45 22.36
C ALA A 102 0.38 -18.94 22.38
N ILE A 103 1.27 -18.50 23.28
CA ILE A 103 1.73 -17.11 23.40
C ILE A 103 2.28 -16.59 22.06
N HIS A 104 3.02 -17.43 21.34
CA HIS A 104 3.55 -17.10 20.02
C HIS A 104 2.47 -16.95 18.95
N GLN A 105 1.37 -17.73 19.01
CA GLN A 105 0.23 -17.53 18.11
C GLN A 105 -0.45 -16.18 18.32
N GLN A 106 -0.68 -15.76 19.57
CA GLN A 106 -1.28 -14.45 19.83
C GLN A 106 -0.36 -13.30 19.42
N ALA A 107 0.95 -13.43 19.66
CA ALA A 107 1.93 -12.45 19.23
C ALA A 107 2.00 -12.32 17.70
N ALA A 108 1.99 -13.45 16.97
CA ALA A 108 1.95 -13.46 15.52
C ALA A 108 0.69 -12.77 14.97
N GLN A 109 -0.46 -13.05 15.59
CA GLN A 109 -1.74 -12.43 15.24
C GLN A 109 -1.71 -10.92 15.46
N LEU A 110 -1.21 -10.46 16.61
CA LEU A 110 -1.07 -9.04 16.91
C LEU A 110 -0.15 -8.32 15.92
N LEU A 111 0.96 -8.96 15.52
CA LEU A 111 1.84 -8.42 14.48
C LEU A 111 1.15 -8.32 13.13
N ALA A 112 0.38 -9.34 12.74
CA ALA A 112 -0.41 -9.33 11.52
C ALA A 112 -1.46 -8.21 11.51
N GLU A 113 -2.15 -8.01 12.64
CA GLU A 113 -3.14 -6.94 12.81
C GLU A 113 -2.50 -5.55 12.74
N ASN A 114 -1.37 -5.34 13.44
CA ASN A 114 -0.65 -4.06 13.38
C ASN A 114 -0.15 -3.75 11.97
N ALA A 115 0.36 -4.74 11.25
CA ALA A 115 0.77 -4.57 9.86
C ALA A 115 -0.42 -4.22 8.96
N PHE A 116 -1.55 -4.92 9.14
CA PHE A 116 -2.78 -4.64 8.40
C PHE A 116 -3.28 -3.21 8.64
N GLN A 117 -3.27 -2.72 9.88
CA GLN A 117 -3.68 -1.35 10.19
C GLN A 117 -2.81 -0.32 9.47
N ARG A 118 -1.49 -0.52 9.46
CA ARG A 118 -0.57 0.37 8.73
C ARG A 118 -0.86 0.38 7.23
N PHE A 119 -1.22 -0.75 6.64
CA PHE A 119 -1.60 -0.81 5.23
C PHE A 119 -2.97 -0.16 4.97
N GLU A 120 -3.92 -0.32 5.88
CA GLU A 120 -5.22 0.35 5.81
C GLU A 120 -5.06 1.87 5.87
N ASP A 121 -4.19 2.39 6.74
CA ASP A 121 -3.90 3.83 6.81
C ASP A 121 -3.44 4.39 5.46
N VAL A 122 -2.56 3.67 4.76
CA VAL A 122 -2.09 4.05 3.42
C VAL A 122 -3.25 4.07 2.42
N VAL A 123 -4.06 3.01 2.38
CA VAL A 123 -5.23 2.92 1.48
C VAL A 123 -6.22 4.06 1.76
N GLN A 124 -6.46 4.40 3.02
CA GLN A 124 -7.33 5.49 3.41
C GLN A 124 -6.79 6.86 3.00
N VAL A 125 -5.47 7.10 3.14
CA VAL A 125 -4.84 8.34 2.68
C VAL A 125 -5.06 8.52 1.18
N ILE A 126 -4.84 7.47 0.38
CA ILE A 126 -5.05 7.51 -1.07
C ILE A 126 -6.54 7.78 -1.38
N GLY A 127 -7.45 7.07 -0.72
CA GLY A 127 -8.89 7.27 -0.90
C GLY A 127 -9.36 8.68 -0.55
N ARG A 128 -8.83 9.29 0.52
CA ARG A 128 -9.12 10.69 0.88
C ARG A 128 -8.65 11.65 -0.19
N GLN A 129 -7.41 11.51 -0.67
CA GLN A 129 -6.89 12.38 -1.74
C GLN A 129 -7.72 12.29 -3.02
N VAL A 130 -8.10 11.09 -3.43
CA VAL A 130 -8.98 10.88 -4.59
C VAL A 130 -10.31 11.61 -4.39
N ASN A 131 -10.95 11.48 -3.22
CA ASN A 131 -12.19 12.18 -2.91
C ASN A 131 -12.05 13.70 -2.94
N ASP A 132 -10.93 14.24 -2.41
CA ASP A 132 -10.66 15.68 -2.39
C ASP A 132 -10.55 16.26 -3.80
N ILE A 133 -9.87 15.56 -4.72
CA ILE A 133 -9.80 15.93 -6.15
C ILE A 133 -11.21 16.01 -6.73
N TYR A 134 -12.01 14.94 -6.58
CA TYR A 134 -13.36 14.93 -7.14
C TYR A 134 -14.23 16.06 -6.57
N ARG A 135 -14.05 16.40 -5.30
CA ARG A 135 -14.76 17.52 -4.66
C ARG A 135 -14.32 18.87 -5.23
N GLU A 136 -13.02 19.11 -5.38
CA GLU A 136 -12.48 20.33 -6.00
C GLU A 136 -13.01 20.50 -7.42
N LEU A 137 -12.93 19.42 -8.22
CA LEU A 137 -13.45 19.40 -9.59
C LEU A 137 -14.96 19.68 -9.65
N ALA A 138 -15.75 19.08 -8.76
CA ALA A 138 -17.20 19.30 -8.72
C ALA A 138 -17.56 20.75 -8.34
N LEU A 139 -16.84 21.36 -7.39
CA LEU A 139 -17.06 22.73 -6.96
C LEU A 139 -16.71 23.75 -8.04
N GLU A 140 -15.65 23.52 -8.82
CA GLU A 140 -15.28 24.39 -9.94
C GLU A 140 -16.38 24.43 -11.02
N ASN A 141 -17.03 23.30 -11.27
CA ASN A 141 -18.14 23.21 -12.24
C ASN A 141 -19.38 23.99 -11.81
N VAL A 142 -19.72 23.93 -10.52
CA VAL A 142 -20.88 24.63 -9.95
C VAL A 142 -20.69 26.15 -9.98
N ARG A 143 -19.45 26.64 -9.92
CA ARG A 143 -19.14 28.08 -9.92
C ARG A 143 -19.38 28.80 -11.24
N GLY A 144 -19.78 28.11 -12.31
CA GLY A 144 -20.22 28.73 -13.58
C GLY A 144 -19.11 29.41 -14.39
N THR A 145 -17.86 29.42 -13.90
CA THR A 145 -16.69 29.71 -14.73
C THR A 145 -16.69 28.67 -15.85
N VAL A 146 -16.68 29.08 -17.12
CA VAL A 146 -16.33 28.17 -18.21
C VAL A 146 -14.94 27.67 -17.87
N VAL A 147 -14.86 26.48 -17.24
CA VAL A 147 -13.61 25.94 -16.71
C VAL A 147 -12.76 25.61 -17.92
N GLY A 148 -11.93 26.59 -18.31
CA GLY A 148 -11.03 26.46 -19.43
C GLY A 148 -10.08 25.30 -19.20
N TYR A 149 -9.59 24.74 -20.31
CA TYR A 149 -8.58 23.69 -20.35
C TYR A 149 -7.37 23.94 -19.40
N ASP A 150 -7.08 25.20 -19.09
CA ASP A 150 -5.95 25.61 -18.25
C ASP A 150 -6.16 25.35 -16.75
N THR A 151 -7.38 25.53 -16.20
CA THR A 151 -7.66 25.20 -14.78
C THR A 151 -7.54 23.70 -14.56
N TRP A 152 -8.02 22.90 -15.53
CA TRP A 152 -7.89 21.43 -15.51
C TRP A 152 -6.43 20.96 -15.49
N LYS A 153 -5.55 21.62 -16.26
CA LYS A 153 -4.11 21.35 -16.26
C LYS A 153 -3.44 21.70 -14.93
N GLN A 154 -3.84 22.80 -14.29
CA GLN A 154 -3.27 23.23 -13.02
C GLN A 154 -3.62 22.27 -11.87
N THR A 155 -4.88 21.84 -11.79
CA THR A 155 -5.31 20.83 -10.79
C THR A 155 -4.65 19.48 -11.04
N ALA A 156 -4.49 19.08 -12.31
CA ALA A 156 -3.73 17.89 -12.69
C ALA A 156 -2.27 17.95 -12.22
N ASN A 157 -1.57 19.06 -12.45
CA ASN A 157 -0.17 19.23 -12.07
C ASN A 157 0.01 19.22 -10.55
N ARG A 158 -0.81 19.97 -9.82
CA ARG A 158 -0.77 20.00 -8.35
C ARG A 158 -0.97 18.61 -7.74
N PHE A 159 -1.86 17.81 -8.32
CA PHE A 159 -2.08 16.45 -7.86
C PHE A 159 -0.86 15.54 -8.12
N ARG A 160 -0.23 15.66 -9.29
CA ARG A 160 1.02 14.95 -9.60
C ARG A 160 2.11 15.29 -8.59
N GLU A 161 2.27 16.57 -8.26
CA GLU A 161 3.23 17.04 -7.25
C GLU A 161 2.94 16.44 -5.87
N GLN A 162 1.69 16.48 -5.40
CA GLN A 162 1.32 15.94 -4.08
C GLN A 162 1.52 14.44 -3.92
N LEU A 163 1.35 13.68 -5.00
CA LEU A 163 1.63 12.25 -4.99
C LEU A 163 3.14 11.98 -5.04
N ALA A 164 3.90 12.77 -5.82
CA ALA A 164 5.35 12.67 -5.85
C ALA A 164 5.97 12.93 -4.47
N GLU A 165 5.49 13.97 -3.77
CA GLU A 165 5.89 14.32 -2.40
C GLU A 165 5.61 13.20 -1.39
N ARG A 166 4.62 12.34 -1.64
CA ARG A 166 4.24 11.23 -0.76
C ARG A 166 4.90 9.90 -1.13
N GLY A 167 5.91 9.92 -2.01
CA GLY A 167 6.65 8.73 -2.42
C GLY A 167 5.89 7.83 -3.40
N VAL A 168 4.77 8.32 -3.95
CA VAL A 168 4.02 7.67 -5.03
C VAL A 168 4.67 8.12 -6.34
N THR A 169 5.82 7.55 -6.67
CA THR A 169 6.67 7.96 -7.80
C THR A 169 6.30 7.20 -9.07
N GLY A 170 5.31 7.69 -9.80
CA GLY A 170 4.93 7.20 -11.14
C GLY A 170 4.82 8.28 -12.22
N PHE A 171 5.22 9.52 -11.91
CA PHE A 171 5.03 10.70 -12.78
C PHE A 171 6.03 10.76 -13.92
N LYS A 172 6.00 9.81 -14.84
CA LYS A 172 6.58 10.07 -16.15
C LYS A 172 5.73 11.16 -16.81
N ASP A 173 6.22 12.40 -16.86
CA ASP A 173 5.67 13.39 -17.78
C ASP A 173 5.79 12.82 -19.20
N ARG A 174 4.88 13.20 -20.09
CA ARG A 174 4.89 12.85 -21.51
C ARG A 174 6.17 13.29 -22.24
N THR A 175 7.09 13.95 -21.53
CA THR A 175 8.43 14.38 -21.95
C THR A 175 9.60 13.62 -21.30
N GLY A 176 9.35 12.70 -20.36
CA GLY A 176 10.35 11.74 -19.88
C GLY A 176 11.45 12.28 -18.96
N LYS A 177 11.23 13.38 -18.23
CA LYS A 177 12.12 13.76 -17.11
C LYS A 177 11.50 13.40 -15.76
N MET A 178 12.37 12.89 -14.88
CA MET A 178 12.08 12.45 -13.51
C MET A 178 11.55 13.60 -12.67
#